data_AF-A0A6J8CUG0-F1
#
_entry.id   AF-A0A6J8CUG0-F1
#
_cell.length_a   1.000
_cell.length_b   1.000
_cell.length_c   1.000
_cell.angle_alpha   90.00
_cell.angle_beta   90.00
_cell.angle_gamma   90.00
#
_symmetry.space_group_name_H-M   'P 1'
#
loop_
_entity.id
_entity.type
_entity.pdbx_description
1 polymer ?
#
loop_
_entity_poly.entity_id
_entity_poly.type
_entity_poly.pdbx_seq_one_letter_code
_entity_poly.pdbx_strand_id
1 'polypeptide(L)'
;MDIPNLYYLKKINLLFLARRCRLFTSTTKIAGVDSASSEIVKKPRFSTVNDEKFQQSLREKDSMNTQKATTTSVRLLKKNFEGKDMPCDIKNYPVKELDSVSSTFYAKARNKNWEMYQTKILKNTRYGINRYLNEKREIGIFKDPDFIKSIQIYKMFKVCRSS
;
A
#
# COMPACT_ATOMS: atom_id res chain seq x y z
N MET A 1 -7.29 18.96 -33.98
CA MET A 1 -7.98 17.73 -34.37
C MET A 1 -7.53 16.62 -33.43
N ASP A 2 -8.51 15.86 -32.96
CA ASP A 2 -8.44 14.59 -32.23
C ASP A 2 -8.10 14.60 -30.74
N ILE A 3 -9.15 14.87 -29.99
CA ILE A 3 -9.41 14.45 -28.62
C ILE A 3 -9.82 12.96 -28.63
N PRO A 4 -9.21 12.09 -27.80
CA PRO A 4 -9.91 10.92 -27.30
C PRO A 4 -10.10 11.01 -25.78
N ASN A 5 -11.34 11.35 -25.43
CA ASN A 5 -12.23 10.57 -24.59
C ASN A 5 -11.93 10.45 -23.07
N LEU A 6 -12.48 11.43 -22.36
CA LEU A 6 -12.80 11.46 -20.92
C LEU A 6 -13.82 10.37 -20.51
N TYR A 7 -13.39 9.13 -20.20
CA TYR A 7 -14.32 8.15 -19.60
C TYR A 7 -13.72 7.14 -18.62
N TYR A 8 -12.75 7.50 -17.78
CA TYR A 8 -12.47 6.69 -16.59
C TYR A 8 -12.05 7.59 -15.45
N LEU A 9 -12.82 7.56 -14.34
CA LEU A 9 -12.55 8.04 -12.97
C LEU A 9 -13.73 8.76 -12.28
N LYS A 10 -14.97 8.58 -12.75
CA LYS A 10 -16.17 8.75 -11.91
C LYS A 10 -16.79 7.38 -11.59
N LYS A 11 -16.19 6.65 -10.63
CA LYS A 11 -16.88 5.60 -9.85
C LYS A 11 -15.94 5.00 -8.79
N ILE A 12 -15.58 5.79 -7.78
CA ILE A 12 -15.18 5.22 -6.48
C ILE A 12 -15.82 6.11 -5.41
N ASN A 13 -17.12 5.99 -5.25
CA ASN A 13 -17.80 6.44 -4.04
C ASN A 13 -18.85 5.40 -3.63
N LEU A 14 -18.96 5.23 -2.31
CA LEU A 14 -19.83 4.32 -1.57
C LEU A 14 -19.55 2.81 -1.72
N LEU A 15 -18.76 2.27 -0.78
CA LEU A 15 -18.98 0.96 -0.13
C LEU A 15 -17.88 0.76 0.93
N PHE A 16 -17.95 1.55 1.99
CA PHE A 16 -17.10 1.39 3.19
C PHE A 16 -17.94 1.27 4.47
N LEU A 17 -19.18 0.79 4.35
CA LEU A 17 -20.14 0.71 5.46
C LEU A 17 -20.99 -0.56 5.44
N ALA A 18 -20.40 -1.70 5.09
CA ALA A 18 -21.02 -3.01 5.30
C ALA A 18 -19.95 -4.06 5.60
N ARG A 19 -19.35 -3.98 6.78
CA ARG A 19 -18.46 -5.02 7.32
C ARG A 19 -19.10 -5.63 8.56
N ARG A 20 -20.34 -6.12 8.43
CA ARG A 20 -20.96 -7.00 9.40
C ARG A 20 -22.01 -7.85 8.71
N CYS A 21 -21.88 -9.16 8.92
CA CYS A 21 -22.82 -10.22 8.57
C CYS A 21 -22.92 -10.55 7.07
N ARG A 22 -22.54 -11.80 6.73
CA ARG A 22 -23.46 -12.87 6.29
C ARG A 22 -22.72 -13.82 5.33
N LEU A 23 -22.46 -15.03 5.85
CA LEU A 23 -22.55 -16.36 5.22
C LEU A 23 -22.31 -16.39 3.71
N PHE A 24 -21.18 -16.94 3.23
CA PHE A 24 -21.07 -18.36 2.91
C PHE A 24 -22.35 -18.91 2.24
N THR A 25 -22.39 -18.85 0.90
CA THR A 25 -23.03 -19.88 0.07
C THR A 25 -22.21 -20.07 -1.19
N SER A 26 -21.64 -21.26 -1.30
CA SER A 26 -20.99 -21.88 -2.45
C SER A 26 -22.00 -22.11 -3.59
N THR A 27 -21.58 -21.96 -4.85
CA THR A 27 -21.90 -22.89 -5.93
C THR A 27 -20.97 -22.65 -7.13
N THR A 28 -19.99 -23.52 -7.33
CA THR A 28 -19.48 -23.82 -8.68
C THR A 28 -19.64 -25.32 -8.89
N LYS A 29 -20.65 -25.66 -9.70
CA LYS A 29 -20.79 -26.96 -10.35
C LYS A 29 -19.54 -27.17 -11.21
N ILE A 30 -18.86 -28.30 -11.03
CA ILE A 30 -18.01 -28.90 -12.06
C ILE A 30 -18.56 -30.31 -12.25
N ALA A 31 -18.82 -30.62 -13.51
CA ALA A 31 -19.38 -31.86 -14.00
C ALA A 31 -18.52 -33.06 -13.57
N GLY A 32 -19.21 -34.16 -13.28
CA GLY A 32 -18.63 -35.34 -12.67
C GLY A 32 -17.81 -36.20 -13.60
N VAL A 33 -17.18 -37.18 -12.96
CA VAL A 33 -16.88 -38.53 -13.45
C VAL A 33 -16.45 -39.36 -12.22
N ASP A 34 -16.99 -40.57 -12.18
CA ASP A 34 -16.64 -41.76 -11.40
C ASP A 34 -17.19 -42.02 -9.99
N SER A 35 -17.87 -43.17 -9.93
CA SER A 35 -18.48 -43.89 -8.82
C SER A 35 -17.47 -44.33 -7.74
N ALA A 36 -17.79 -44.09 -6.46
CA ALA A 36 -17.61 -45.05 -5.34
C ALA A 36 -17.96 -44.39 -3.99
N SER A 37 -18.85 -45.06 -3.24
CA SER A 37 -19.04 -45.07 -1.78
C SER A 37 -18.67 -43.82 -0.97
N SER A 38 -19.69 -43.08 -0.52
CA SER A 38 -19.55 -41.92 0.36
C SER A 38 -19.25 -42.32 1.81
N GLU A 39 -17.98 -42.40 2.18
CA GLU A 39 -17.56 -42.28 3.58
C GLU A 39 -17.52 -40.80 4.00
N ILE A 40 -18.14 -40.48 5.14
CA ILE A 40 -18.12 -39.14 5.74
C ILE A 40 -16.72 -38.90 6.31
N VAL A 41 -15.78 -38.47 5.46
CA VAL A 41 -14.46 -38.03 5.91
C VAL A 41 -14.65 -36.73 6.69
N LYS A 42 -14.66 -36.84 8.03
CA LYS A 42 -14.63 -35.69 8.93
C LYS A 42 -13.37 -34.88 8.62
N LYS A 43 -13.52 -33.77 7.90
CA LYS A 43 -12.40 -32.87 7.63
C LYS A 43 -11.84 -32.37 8.97
N PRO A 44 -10.53 -32.55 9.23
CA PRO A 44 -9.92 -32.06 10.45
C PRO A 44 -10.06 -30.55 10.53
N ARG A 45 -10.25 -30.02 11.75
CA ARG A 45 -10.40 -28.58 12.01
C ARG A 45 -9.20 -27.77 11.49
N PHE A 46 -8.02 -28.38 11.49
CA PHE A 46 -6.79 -27.81 10.96
C PHE A 46 -6.31 -28.65 9.79
N SER A 47 -6.13 -28.01 8.63
CA SER A 47 -5.43 -28.62 7.51
C SER A 47 -3.93 -28.68 7.84
N THR A 48 -3.27 -29.77 7.53
CA THR A 48 -1.81 -29.83 7.40
C THR A 48 -1.40 -28.84 6.31
N VAL A 49 -0.92 -27.67 6.73
CA VAL A 49 -0.39 -26.66 5.81
C VAL A 49 0.96 -27.19 5.34
N ASN A 50 1.08 -27.45 4.04
CA ASN A 50 2.38 -27.76 3.44
C ASN A 50 3.27 -26.52 3.54
N ASP A 51 4.55 -26.68 3.88
CA ASP A 51 5.47 -25.56 4.10
C ASP A 51 5.53 -24.62 2.88
N GLU A 52 5.40 -25.16 1.67
CA GLU A 52 5.35 -24.37 0.43
C GLU A 52 4.15 -23.41 0.36
N LYS A 53 2.95 -23.84 0.81
CA LYS A 53 1.75 -23.00 0.85
C LYS A 53 1.85 -21.94 1.94
N PHE A 54 2.49 -22.27 3.06
CA PHE A 54 2.80 -21.31 4.11
C PHE A 54 3.76 -20.23 3.58
N GLN A 55 4.84 -20.65 2.92
CA GLN A 55 5.81 -19.74 2.31
C GLN A 55 5.18 -18.90 1.19
N GLN A 56 4.28 -19.47 0.38
CA GLN A 56 3.52 -18.69 -0.61
C GLN A 56 2.61 -17.65 0.05
N SER A 57 1.92 -18.01 1.12
CA SER A 57 1.08 -17.07 1.88
C SER A 57 1.90 -15.96 2.55
N LEU A 58 3.15 -16.26 2.95
CA LEU A 58 4.10 -15.26 3.44
C LEU A 58 4.55 -14.31 2.31
N ARG A 59 4.81 -14.83 1.11
CA ARG A 59 5.14 -14.03 -0.08
C ARG A 59 3.97 -13.16 -0.55
N GLU A 60 2.74 -13.65 -0.41
CA GLU A 60 1.50 -12.97 -0.78
C GLU A 60 0.84 -12.23 0.40
N LYS A 61 1.57 -12.05 1.51
CA LYS A 61 1.04 -11.42 2.74
C LYS A 61 0.36 -10.08 2.47
N ASP A 62 0.91 -9.30 1.55
CA ASP A 62 0.30 -8.08 1.07
C ASP A 62 -0.51 -8.34 -0.20
N SER A 63 -1.79 -7.95 -0.17
CA SER A 63 -2.64 -7.99 -1.36
C SER A 63 -2.03 -7.21 -2.52
N MET A 64 -2.33 -7.60 -3.76
CA MET A 64 -1.85 -6.90 -4.97
C MET A 64 -2.10 -5.38 -4.91
N ASN A 65 -3.24 -4.95 -4.35
CA ASN A 65 -3.57 -3.54 -4.18
C ASN A 65 -2.62 -2.84 -3.21
N THR A 66 -2.26 -3.53 -2.12
CA THR A 66 -1.32 -3.03 -1.12
C THR A 66 0.07 -2.87 -1.72
N GLN A 67 0.53 -3.87 -2.48
CA GLN A 67 1.80 -3.81 -3.21
C GLN A 67 1.82 -2.65 -4.22
N LYS A 68 0.77 -2.49 -5.03
CA LYS A 68 0.62 -1.36 -5.97
C LYS A 68 0.66 -0.01 -5.25
N ALA A 69 0.00 0.10 -4.10
CA ALA A 69 0.03 1.31 -3.29
C ALA A 69 1.44 1.61 -2.75
N THR A 70 2.19 0.58 -2.34
CA THR A 70 3.61 0.70 -1.96
C THR A 70 4.42 1.27 -3.13
N THR A 71 4.37 0.60 -4.29
CA THR A 71 5.13 0.97 -5.48
C THR A 71 4.80 2.37 -5.94
N THR A 72 3.52 2.75 -5.92
CA THR A 72 3.08 4.11 -6.28
C THR A 72 3.63 5.15 -5.31
N SER A 73 3.63 4.86 -4.01
CA SER A 73 4.16 5.77 -2.98
C SER A 73 5.67 5.96 -3.12
N VAL A 74 6.40 4.88 -3.37
CA VAL A 74 7.85 4.91 -3.61
C VAL A 74 8.16 5.68 -4.88
N ARG A 75 7.43 5.44 -5.98
CA ARG A 75 7.58 6.21 -7.23
C ARG A 75 7.35 7.69 -7.02
N LEU A 76 6.33 8.07 -6.26
CA LEU A 76 6.03 9.46 -5.96
C LEU A 76 7.16 10.13 -5.17
N LEU A 77 7.75 9.40 -4.21
CA LEU A 77 8.93 9.88 -3.51
C LEU A 77 10.14 9.97 -4.45
N LYS A 78 10.37 8.98 -5.33
CA LYS A 78 11.45 8.97 -6.34
C LYS A 78 11.38 10.18 -7.28
N LYS A 79 10.18 10.60 -7.69
CA LYS A 79 9.99 11.82 -8.49
C LYS A 79 10.48 13.10 -7.82
N ASN A 80 10.49 13.16 -6.49
CA ASN A 80 11.04 14.30 -5.77
C ASN A 80 12.59 14.39 -5.90
N PHE A 81 13.25 13.33 -6.38
CA PHE A 81 14.68 13.28 -6.64
C PHE A 81 15.04 13.45 -8.13
N GLU A 82 14.09 13.49 -9.07
CA GLU A 82 14.33 13.52 -10.54
C GLU A 82 15.04 14.81 -11.06
N GLY A 83 15.72 15.56 -10.19
CA GLY A 83 16.58 16.69 -10.54
C GLY A 83 17.66 16.96 -9.49
N LYS A 84 18.02 15.96 -8.68
CA LYS A 84 19.12 16.03 -7.71
C LYS A 84 20.11 14.91 -8.01
N ASP A 85 21.42 15.18 -7.89
CA ASP A 85 22.49 14.17 -7.98
C ASP A 85 22.47 13.24 -6.76
N MET A 86 21.42 12.44 -6.66
CA MET A 86 21.12 11.64 -5.49
C MET A 86 20.88 10.18 -5.92
N PRO A 87 21.31 9.18 -5.12
CA PRO A 87 21.28 7.78 -5.53
C PRO A 87 19.89 7.30 -5.96
N CYS A 88 19.86 6.54 -7.05
CA CYS A 88 18.62 6.12 -7.72
C CYS A 88 17.69 5.23 -6.86
N ASP A 89 18.21 4.70 -5.74
CA ASP A 89 17.46 3.84 -4.84
C ASP A 89 17.39 4.35 -3.39
N ILE A 90 16.15 4.49 -2.89
CA ILE A 90 15.82 5.06 -1.58
C ILE A 90 16.42 4.23 -0.44
N LYS A 91 16.70 2.95 -0.69
CA LYS A 91 17.31 2.05 0.30
C LYS A 91 18.78 2.40 0.62
N ASN A 92 19.49 3.09 -0.28
CA ASN A 92 20.92 3.35 -0.08
C ASN A 92 21.19 4.62 0.74
N TYR A 93 20.16 5.42 1.06
CA TYR A 93 20.35 6.69 1.77
C TYR A 93 20.64 6.49 3.26
N PRO A 94 21.53 7.28 3.87
CA PRO A 94 21.61 7.35 5.31
C PRO A 94 20.29 7.90 5.89
N VAL A 95 19.95 7.46 7.10
CA VAL A 95 18.65 7.77 7.74
C VAL A 95 18.42 9.28 7.84
N LYS A 96 19.46 10.05 8.15
CA LYS A 96 19.42 11.52 8.24
C LYS A 96 19.06 12.19 6.92
N GLU A 97 19.61 11.70 5.81
CA GLU A 97 19.25 12.22 4.48
C GLU A 97 17.84 11.82 4.10
N LEU A 98 17.42 10.61 4.47
CA LEU A 98 16.06 10.13 4.23
C LEU A 98 15.01 10.97 4.96
N ASP A 99 15.30 11.45 6.17
CA ASP A 99 14.46 12.42 6.90
C ASP A 99 14.39 13.78 6.18
N SER A 100 15.54 14.32 5.75
CA SER A 100 15.62 15.57 4.98
C SER A 100 14.85 15.49 3.65
N VAL A 101 14.98 14.38 2.94
CA VAL A 101 14.25 14.21 1.68
C VAL A 101 12.77 14.00 1.92
N SER A 102 12.40 13.21 2.92
CA SER A 102 10.98 12.99 3.27
C SER A 102 10.29 14.28 3.72
N SER A 103 10.97 15.13 4.50
CA SER A 103 10.47 16.45 4.89
C SER A 103 10.28 17.38 3.69
N THR A 104 11.26 17.44 2.79
CA THR A 104 11.17 18.21 1.55
C THR A 104 10.02 17.71 0.68
N PHE A 105 9.85 16.38 0.59
CA PHE A 105 8.75 15.77 -0.12
C PHE A 105 7.41 16.24 0.46
N TYR A 106 7.18 16.11 1.77
CA TYR A 106 5.92 16.54 2.38
C TYR A 106 5.66 18.04 2.20
N ALA A 107 6.70 18.87 2.20
CA ALA A 107 6.58 20.30 1.93
C ALA A 107 6.16 20.61 0.48
N LYS A 108 6.61 19.82 -0.49
CA LYS A 108 6.40 20.06 -1.92
C LYS A 108 5.29 19.20 -2.55
N ALA A 109 4.69 18.28 -1.79
CA ALA A 109 3.80 17.26 -2.34
C ALA A 109 2.52 17.87 -2.95
N ARG A 110 2.47 17.92 -4.29
CA ARG A 110 1.35 18.45 -5.08
C ARG A 110 0.81 17.43 -6.08
N ASN A 111 -0.47 17.54 -6.40
CA ASN A 111 -1.14 16.75 -7.43
C ASN A 111 -0.84 17.32 -8.84
N LYS A 112 -1.40 16.69 -9.88
CA LYS A 112 -1.24 17.12 -11.28
C LYS A 112 -1.85 18.50 -11.57
N ASN A 113 -2.79 18.94 -10.74
CA ASN A 113 -3.46 20.25 -10.85
C ASN A 113 -2.70 21.33 -10.06
N TRP A 114 -1.48 21.03 -9.58
CA TRP A 114 -0.65 21.91 -8.74
C TRP A 114 -1.20 22.23 -7.35
N GLU A 115 -2.28 21.57 -6.95
CA GLU A 115 -2.85 21.66 -5.62
C GLU A 115 -2.11 20.73 -4.66
N MET A 116 -2.02 21.10 -3.39
CA MET A 116 -1.44 20.23 -2.38
C MET A 116 -2.26 18.93 -2.24
N TYR A 117 -1.61 17.78 -1.99
CA TYR A 117 -2.34 16.51 -1.82
C TYR A 117 -3.22 16.48 -0.58
N GLN A 118 -4.45 15.98 -0.69
CA GLN A 118 -5.33 15.75 0.47
C GLN A 118 -4.65 14.92 1.58
N THR A 119 -5.02 15.17 2.84
CA THR A 119 -4.44 14.50 4.03
C THR A 119 -4.52 12.97 3.92
N LYS A 120 -5.61 12.42 3.37
CA LYS A 120 -5.79 10.98 3.13
C LYS A 120 -4.74 10.42 2.17
N ILE A 121 -4.47 11.12 1.07
CA ILE A 121 -3.48 10.70 0.07
C ILE A 121 -2.09 10.72 0.70
N LEU A 122 -1.73 11.82 1.36
CA LEU A 122 -0.41 11.96 2.00
C LEU A 122 -0.19 10.91 3.09
N LYS A 123 -1.23 10.60 3.88
CA LYS A 123 -1.23 9.51 4.88
C LYS A 123 -0.96 8.16 4.21
N ASN A 124 -1.70 7.83 3.15
CA ASN A 124 -1.51 6.57 2.40
C ASN A 124 -0.11 6.46 1.80
N THR A 125 0.40 7.55 1.22
CA THR A 125 1.77 7.63 0.69
C THR A 125 2.80 7.37 1.79
N ARG A 126 2.64 8.01 2.95
CA ARG A 126 3.53 7.81 4.10
C ARG A 126 3.57 6.35 4.57
N TYR A 127 2.41 5.67 4.68
CA TYR A 127 2.39 4.24 5.00
C TYR A 127 3.04 3.38 3.92
N GLY A 128 2.83 3.71 2.64
CA GLY A 128 3.46 3.01 1.53
C GLY A 128 5.00 3.10 1.58
N ILE A 129 5.54 4.28 1.85
CA ILE A 129 6.99 4.48 2.01
C ILE A 129 7.50 3.72 3.25
N ASN A 130 6.80 3.83 4.39
CA ASN A 130 7.20 3.14 5.61
C ASN A 130 7.24 1.62 5.42
N ARG A 131 6.24 1.04 4.75
CA ARG A 131 6.23 -0.40 4.44
C ARG A 131 7.42 -0.81 3.58
N TYR A 132 7.71 -0.03 2.53
CA TYR A 132 8.86 -0.29 1.66
C TYR A 132 10.19 -0.25 2.43
N LEU A 133 10.39 0.77 3.28
CA LEU A 133 11.62 0.89 4.07
C LEU A 133 11.75 -0.22 5.12
N ASN A 134 10.64 -0.58 5.76
CA ASN A 134 10.63 -1.65 6.75
C ASN A 134 10.93 -3.00 6.10
N GLU A 135 10.42 -3.26 4.90
CA GLU A 135 10.69 -4.49 4.16
C GLU A 135 12.14 -4.57 3.65
N LYS A 136 12.75 -3.44 3.27
CA LYS A 136 14.10 -3.43 2.67
C LYS A 136 15.24 -3.19 3.65
N ARG A 137 14.98 -2.52 4.78
CA ARG A 137 16.02 -2.08 5.74
C ARG A 137 15.59 -2.16 7.20
N GLU A 138 14.39 -2.62 7.49
CA GLU A 138 13.84 -2.65 8.86
C GLU A 138 13.76 -1.26 9.52
N ILE A 139 13.69 -0.20 8.71
CA ILE A 139 13.58 1.20 9.14
C ILE A 139 12.10 1.61 9.15
N GLY A 140 11.66 2.24 10.24
CA GLY A 140 10.32 2.73 10.44
C GLY A 140 10.25 4.25 10.62
N ILE A 141 9.77 4.98 9.60
CA ILE A 141 9.54 6.45 9.59
C ILE A 141 8.67 6.93 10.76
N PHE A 142 7.86 6.04 11.36
CA PHE A 142 7.00 6.39 12.50
C PHE A 142 7.67 6.22 13.85
N LYS A 143 8.62 5.29 13.95
CA LYS A 143 9.20 4.83 15.22
C LYS A 143 10.61 5.36 15.44
N ASP A 144 11.34 5.53 14.35
CA ASP A 144 12.75 5.89 14.42
C ASP A 144 12.92 7.35 14.87
N PRO A 145 13.77 7.59 15.89
CA PRO A 145 13.97 8.92 16.44
C PRO A 145 14.67 9.88 15.46
N ASP A 146 15.35 9.35 14.44
CA ASP A 146 16.04 10.15 13.43
C ASP A 146 15.09 10.89 12.46
N PHE A 147 13.79 10.55 12.44
CA PHE A 147 12.81 11.15 11.52
C PHE A 147 12.11 12.40 12.08
N ILE A 148 12.82 13.25 12.83
CA ILE A 148 12.22 14.39 13.53
C ILE A 148 11.62 15.39 12.54
N LYS A 149 12.37 15.80 11.51
CA LYS A 149 11.94 16.89 10.61
C LYS A 149 10.75 16.47 9.76
N SER A 150 10.81 15.27 9.20
CA SER A 150 9.71 14.75 8.37
C SER A 150 8.43 14.54 9.18
N ILE A 151 8.53 14.08 10.43
CA ILE A 151 7.38 13.98 11.36
C ILE A 151 6.79 15.36 11.64
N GLN A 152 7.62 16.36 11.95
CA GLN A 152 7.17 17.72 12.26
C GLN A 152 6.45 18.37 11.08
N ILE A 153 7.05 18.33 9.88
CA ILE A 153 6.44 18.88 8.67
C ILE A 153 5.11 18.16 8.38
N TYR A 154 5.07 16.84 8.45
CA TYR A 154 3.83 16.11 8.24
C TYR A 154 2.72 16.52 9.24
N LYS A 155 3.07 16.69 10.51
CA LYS A 155 2.13 17.16 11.54
C LYS A 155 1.60 18.56 11.21
N MET A 156 2.47 19.49 10.81
CA MET A 156 2.08 20.84 10.40
C MET A 156 1.08 20.81 9.23
N PHE A 157 1.35 20.02 8.20
CA PHE A 157 0.44 19.85 7.06
C PHE A 157 -0.92 19.26 7.45
N LYS A 158 -0.96 18.37 8.44
CA LYS A 158 -2.20 17.79 8.93
C LYS A 158 -3.06 18.83 9.66
N VAL A 159 -2.44 19.71 10.46
CA VAL A 159 -3.14 20.73 11.25
C VAL A 159 -3.77 21.78 10.33
N CYS A 160 -3.00 22.37 9.40
CA CYS A 160 -3.48 23.43 8.51
C CYS A 160 -4.60 23.02 7.53
N ARG A 161 -4.98 21.74 7.50
CA ARG A 161 -5.96 21.14 6.59
C ARG A 161 -7.23 20.67 7.29
N SER A 162 -7.24 20.71 8.61
CA SER A 162 -8.37 20.27 9.43
C SER A 162 -9.20 21.46 9.93
N SER A 163 -8.90 22.67 9.42
CA SER A 163 -9.52 23.96 9.73
C SER A 163 -10.44 24.39 8.62
#